data_AF-A0A6L7CEH2-F1
#
_entry.id   AF-A0A6L7CEH2-F1
#
_cell.length_a   1.000
_cell.length_b   1.000
_cell.length_c   1.000
_cell.angle_alpha   90.00
_cell.angle_beta   90.00
_cell.angle_gamma   90.00
#
_symmetry.space_group_name_H-M   'P 1'
#
loop_
_entity.id
_entity.type
_entity.pdbx_description
1 polymer ?
#
loop_
_entity_poly.entity_id
_entity_poly.type
_entity_poly.pdbx_seq_one_letter_code
_entity_poly.pdbx_strand_id
1 'polypeptide(L)'
;TGKAYVVQLGALKNADKVNEIVGKLRGAGYRVYTSPSTPVQGKITRILVGPDASKDKLKGSLGELKQLSGLSGVVMGYTPN
;
A
#
# COMPACT_ATOMS: atom_id res chain seq x y z
N THR A 1 -17.21 -9.10 13.16
CA THR A 1 -16.59 -8.89 11.83
C THR A 1 -16.08 -7.46 11.75
N GLY A 2 -14.80 -7.24 12.07
CA GLY A 2 -14.23 -5.89 12.04
C GLY A 2 -14.04 -5.45 10.60
N LYS A 3 -14.67 -4.33 10.20
CA LYS A 3 -14.42 -3.73 8.89
C LYS A 3 -13.02 -3.13 8.92
N ALA A 4 -12.11 -3.72 8.17
CA ALA A 4 -10.80 -3.15 7.93
C ALA A 4 -10.78 -2.47 6.56
N TYR A 5 -9.88 -1.53 6.38
CA TYR A 5 -9.67 -0.82 5.14
C TYR A 5 -8.18 -0.82 4.81
N VAL A 6 -7.86 -0.83 3.52
CA VAL A 6 -6.50 -0.72 3.01
C VAL A 6 -6.46 0.33 1.89
N VAL A 7 -5.30 0.93 1.70
CA VAL A 7 -5.01 1.77 0.53
C VAL A 7 -4.23 0.93 -0.47
N GLN A 8 -4.77 0.72 -1.66
CA GLN A 8 -3.97 0.19 -2.77
C GLN A 8 -3.31 1.36 -3.49
N LEU A 9 -1.98 1.49 -3.33
CA LEU A 9 -1.19 2.58 -3.92
C LEU A 9 -0.91 2.37 -5.41
N GLY A 10 -0.98 1.13 -5.89
CA GLY A 10 -0.77 0.81 -7.29
C GLY A 10 -0.16 -0.57 -7.47
N ALA A 11 0.21 -0.87 -8.71
CA ALA A 11 0.86 -2.12 -9.04
C ALA A 11 2.01 -1.87 -10.01
N LEU A 12 3.21 -2.35 -9.66
CA LEU A 12 4.42 -2.16 -10.46
C LEU A 12 5.01 -3.49 -10.87
N LYS A 13 5.64 -3.54 -12.04
CA LYS A 13 6.37 -4.72 -12.54
C LYS A 13 7.85 -4.73 -12.16
N ASN A 14 8.35 -3.64 -11.57
CA ASN A 14 9.74 -3.49 -11.19
C ASN A 14 9.89 -3.74 -9.69
N ALA A 15 10.61 -4.80 -9.33
CA ALA A 15 10.77 -5.22 -7.94
C ALA A 15 11.60 -4.21 -7.12
N ASP A 16 12.62 -3.60 -7.73
CA ASP A 16 13.48 -2.60 -7.07
C ASP A 16 12.68 -1.37 -6.66
N LYS A 17 11.86 -0.84 -7.57
CA LYS A 17 10.93 0.27 -7.28
C LYS A 17 9.92 -0.09 -6.19
N VAL A 18 9.41 -1.32 -6.19
CA VAL A 18 8.50 -1.78 -5.14
C VAL A 18 9.20 -1.77 -3.79
N ASN A 19 10.40 -2.34 -3.71
CA ASN A 19 11.19 -2.38 -2.48
C ASN A 19 11.54 -0.97 -1.97
N GLU A 20 11.91 -0.05 -2.87
CA GLU A 20 12.18 1.35 -2.54
C GLU A 20 10.95 2.04 -1.93
N ILE A 21 9.79 1.92 -2.59
CA ILE A 21 8.53 2.52 -2.11
C ILE A 21 8.10 1.90 -0.78
N VAL A 22 8.18 0.58 -0.66
CA VAL A 22 7.88 -0.15 0.59
C VAL A 22 8.80 0.34 1.72
N GLY A 23 10.08 0.54 1.43
CA GLY A 23 11.05 1.08 2.38
C GLY A 23 10.68 2.48 2.86
N LYS A 24 10.38 3.41 1.94
CA LYS A 24 9.98 4.79 2.26
C LYS A 24 8.72 4.84 3.14
N LEU A 25 7.70 4.09 2.75
CA LEU A 25 6.44 4.06 3.47
C LEU A 25 6.59 3.43 4.87
N ARG A 26 7.34 2.33 4.99
CA ARG A 26 7.64 1.73 6.30
C ARG A 26 8.48 2.65 7.18
N GLY A 27 9.44 3.38 6.59
CA GLY A 27 10.23 4.40 7.29
C GLY A 27 9.37 5.55 7.82
N ALA A 28 8.29 5.91 7.12
CA ALA A 28 7.30 6.88 7.58
C ALA A 28 6.28 6.31 8.61
N GLY A 29 6.43 5.05 9.03
CA GLY A 29 5.56 4.41 10.02
C GLY A 29 4.32 3.73 9.45
N TYR A 30 4.18 3.66 8.12
CA TYR A 30 3.06 2.99 7.47
C TYR A 30 3.29 1.47 7.39
N ARG A 31 2.24 0.70 7.69
CA ARG A 31 2.22 -0.75 7.45
C ARG A 31 1.95 -1.03 5.98
N VAL A 32 2.92 -1.63 5.29
CA VAL A 32 2.85 -1.91 3.86
C VAL A 32 3.01 -3.39 3.56
N TYR A 33 2.11 -3.88 2.72
CA TYR A 33 2.06 -5.24 2.20
C TYR A 33 2.17 -5.22 0.68
N THR A 34 2.76 -6.27 0.14
CA THR A 34 2.87 -6.50 -1.30
C THR A 34 2.14 -7.76 -1.70
N SER A 35 1.58 -7.79 -2.91
CA SER A 35 0.97 -8.99 -3.49
C SER A 35 1.46 -9.17 -4.94
N PRO A 36 2.26 -10.22 -5.24
CA PRO A 36 2.73 -11.26 -4.30
C PRO A 36 3.61 -10.70 -3.17
N SER A 37 3.68 -11.43 -2.05
CA SER A 37 4.42 -11.01 -0.84
C SER A 37 5.89 -10.70 -1.14
N THR A 38 6.48 -11.44 -2.07
CA THR A 38 7.82 -11.18 -2.59
C THR A 38 7.68 -10.51 -3.95
N PRO A 39 8.12 -9.25 -4.12
CA PRO A 39 8.17 -8.60 -5.42
C PRO A 39 9.05 -9.38 -6.39
N VAL A 40 8.57 -9.64 -7.59
CA VAL A 40 9.31 -10.38 -8.63
C VAL A 40 9.44 -9.50 -9.86
N GLN A 41 10.67 -9.35 -10.37
CA GLN A 41 10.95 -8.54 -11.55
C GLN A 41 10.14 -9.03 -12.77
N GLY A 42 9.51 -8.11 -13.48
CA GLY A 42 8.64 -8.39 -14.62
C GLY A 42 7.22 -8.82 -14.24
N LYS A 43 6.96 -9.17 -12.98
CA LYS A 43 5.61 -9.52 -12.49
C LYS A 43 4.97 -8.34 -11.77
N ILE A 44 3.67 -8.16 -12.02
CA ILE A 44 2.88 -7.13 -11.37
C ILE A 44 2.82 -7.42 -9.86
N THR A 45 3.38 -6.51 -9.08
CA THR A 45 3.34 -6.52 -7.62
C THR A 45 2.51 -5.34 -7.15
N ARG A 46 1.42 -5.64 -6.45
CA ARG A 46 0.51 -4.65 -5.86
C ARG A 46 1.05 -4.18 -4.53
N ILE A 47 0.98 -2.88 -4.27
CA ILE A 47 1.38 -2.28 -2.99
C ILE A 47 0.11 -1.85 -2.24
N LEU A 48 -0.03 -2.36 -1.02
CA LEU A 48 -1.17 -2.16 -0.14
C LEU A 48 -0.68 -1.56 1.18
N VAL A 49 -1.38 -0.56 1.71
CA VAL A 49 -1.07 0.10 3.00
C VAL A 49 -2.25 -0.01 3.95
N GLY A 50 -2.02 -0.39 5.21
CA GLY A 50 -3.07 -0.65 6.21
C GLY A 50 -2.80 -1.96 6.94
N PRO A 51 -3.81 -2.77 7.32
CA PRO A 51 -5.22 -2.43 7.43
C PRO A 51 -5.50 -1.48 8.61
N ASP A 52 -6.43 -0.54 8.43
CA ASP A 52 -6.91 0.35 9.49
C ASP A 52 -8.45 0.24 9.63
N ALA A 53 -8.98 0.45 10.83
CA ALA A 53 -10.42 0.41 11.08
C ALA A 53 -11.15 1.65 10.53
N SER A 54 -10.43 2.76 10.34
CA SER A 54 -11.00 4.04 9.92
C SER A 54 -10.67 4.33 8.45
N LYS A 55 -11.70 4.30 7.60
CA LYS A 55 -11.58 4.69 6.17
C LYS A 55 -11.09 6.13 6.01
N ASP A 56 -11.58 7.05 6.84
CA ASP A 56 -11.26 8.47 6.76
C ASP A 56 -9.80 8.76 7.12
N LYS A 57 -9.24 8.01 8.08
CA LYS A 57 -7.80 8.08 8.41
C LYS A 57 -6.95 7.72 7.20
N LEU A 58 -7.29 6.62 6.52
CA LEU A 58 -6.58 6.21 5.30
C LEU A 58 -6.77 7.20 4.14
N LYS A 59 -7.95 7.80 4.01
CA LYS A 59 -8.18 8.87 3.03
C LYS A 59 -7.31 10.09 3.30
N GLY A 60 -7.18 10.50 4.56
CA GLY A 60 -6.29 11.58 4.98
C GLY A 60 -4.83 11.29 4.63
N SER A 61 -4.39 10.04 4.83
CA SER A 61 -3.03 9.61 4.46
C SER A 61 -2.77 9.56 2.96
N LEU A 62 -3.78 9.58 2.07
CA LEU A 62 -3.56 9.47 0.61
C LEU A 62 -2.62 10.55 0.07
N GLY A 63 -2.69 11.77 0.61
CA GLY A 63 -1.80 12.86 0.20
C GLY A 63 -0.34 12.55 0.51
N GLU A 64 -0.06 12.14 1.74
CA GLU A 64 1.28 11.78 2.19
C GLU A 64 1.79 10.51 1.49
N LEU A 65 0.95 9.48 1.39
CA LEU A 65 1.30 8.25 0.68
C LEU A 65 1.65 8.53 -0.78
N LYS A 66 0.96 9.45 -1.44
CA LYS A 66 1.29 9.89 -2.80
C LYS A 66 2.62 10.63 -2.87
N GLN A 67 2.93 11.48 -1.90
CA GLN A 67 4.24 12.17 -1.85
C GLN A 67 5.39 11.19 -1.61
N LEU A 68 5.22 10.22 -0.71
CA LEU A 68 6.25 9.23 -0.36
C LEU A 68 6.47 8.19 -1.46
N SER A 69 5.38 7.65 -2.01
CA SER A 69 5.45 6.58 -3.02
C SER A 69 5.52 7.09 -4.45
N GLY A 70 5.10 8.33 -4.71
CA GLY A 70 4.86 8.84 -6.06
C GLY A 70 3.62 8.23 -6.74
N LEU A 71 2.83 7.42 -6.02
CA LEU A 71 1.71 6.69 -6.57
C LEU A 71 0.38 7.16 -5.98
N SER A 72 -0.66 7.19 -6.80
CA SER A 72 -2.02 7.52 -6.36
C SER A 72 -2.70 6.29 -5.78
N GLY A 73 -3.15 6.39 -4.52
CA GLY A 73 -3.85 5.30 -3.85
C GLY A 73 -5.37 5.41 -3.81
N VAL A 74 -6.04 4.28 -3.68
CA VAL A 74 -7.49 4.19 -3.42
C VAL A 74 -7.77 3.40 -2.15
N VAL A 75 -8.69 3.91 -1.31
CA VAL A 75 -9.11 3.23 -0.08
C VAL A 75 -10.17 2.19 -0.40
N MET A 76 -9.91 0.93 -0.06
CA MET A 76 -10.79 -0.21 -0.30
C MET A 76 -11.08 -0.95 1.00
N GLY A 77 -12.23 -1.64 1.05
CA GLY A 77 -12.53 -2.55 2.15
C GLY A 77 -11.57 -3.75 2.13
N TYR A 78 -11.03 -4.10 3.29
CA TYR A 78 -10.18 -5.26 3.50
C TYR A 78 -10.95 -6.30 4.31
N THR A 79 -11.19 -7.44 3.68
CA THR A 79 -11.74 -8.63 4.34
C THR A 79 -10.65 -9.69 4.29
N PRO A 80 -9.97 -9.99 5.41
CA PRO A 80 -9.10 -11.15 5.46
C PRO A 80 -9.98 -12.40 5.30
N ASN A 81 -9.74 -13.19 4.25
CA ASN A 81 -10.35 -14.51 4.05
C ASN A 81 -9.61 -15.57 4.86
#